data_AF-A0A0W7YG86-F1
#
_entry.id   AF-A0A0W7YG86-F1
#
_cell.length_a   1.000
_cell.length_b   1.000
_cell.length_c   1.000
_cell.angle_alpha   90.00
_cell.angle_beta   90.00
_cell.angle_gamma   90.00
#
_symmetry.space_group_name_H-M   'P 1'
#
loop_
_entity.id
_entity.type
_entity.pdbx_description
1 polymer ?
#
loop_
_entity_poly.entity_id
_entity_poly.type
_entity_poly.pdbx_seq_one_letter_code
_entity_poly.pdbx_strand_id
1 'polypeptide(L)'
;MKEFTGEKDFIPFRYQGQYEDVEIGLYYNRFRYYDPVQGNYTQIDPIGLAGGNPTLYAYVSDPSIWIDPLGLSCKRPGGYKTNDVDAHKNLSPQKNRAPGHANKSADSLVQSHHFIQQEWVRQNLKGASKINRNSPAILVRSSSGQPHAQISRLQNLRRANSGYNNSLKSEFNIAYREMVQAGVSKKHIQRLAKEAYKYFNGLGHI
;
A
#
# COMPACT_ATOMS: atom_id res chain seq x y z
N MET A 1 -35.06 -28.99 11.31
CA MET A 1 -33.92 -28.29 11.95
C MET A 1 -34.46 -27.54 13.15
N LYS A 2 -33.80 -27.62 14.32
CA LYS A 2 -34.03 -26.65 15.39
C LYS A 2 -33.07 -25.49 15.13
N GLU A 3 -33.59 -24.31 14.82
CA GLU A 3 -32.80 -23.08 14.89
C GLU A 3 -32.58 -22.74 16.36
N PHE A 4 -31.32 -22.68 16.77
CA PHE A 4 -30.94 -22.09 18.05
C PHE A 4 -30.68 -20.61 17.79
N THR A 5 -31.65 -19.77 18.09
CA THR A 5 -31.46 -18.32 18.15
C THR A 5 -30.80 -17.99 19.49
N GLY A 6 -29.48 -17.86 19.51
CA GLY A 6 -28.78 -17.30 20.68
C GLY A 6 -29.10 -15.82 20.83
N GLU A 7 -29.06 -15.30 22.07
CA GLU A 7 -29.13 -13.85 22.29
C GLU A 7 -27.98 -13.16 21.54
N LYS A 8 -28.31 -12.08 20.82
CA LYS A 8 -27.36 -11.31 20.02
C LYS A 8 -26.13 -10.86 20.82
N ASP A 9 -26.32 -10.64 22.12
CA ASP A 9 -25.32 -10.08 23.02
C ASP A 9 -24.50 -11.14 23.77
N PHE A 10 -24.81 -12.43 23.57
CA PHE A 10 -24.09 -13.54 24.21
C PHE A 10 -22.60 -13.58 23.86
N ILE A 11 -22.25 -13.20 22.63
CA ILE A 11 -20.87 -13.03 22.19
C ILE A 11 -20.65 -11.52 22.05
N PRO A 12 -19.92 -10.86 22.95
CA PRO A 12 -19.70 -9.40 22.87
C PRO A 12 -18.55 -9.03 21.92
N PHE A 13 -17.83 -10.03 21.38
CA PHE A 13 -16.70 -9.79 20.49
C PHE A 13 -17.15 -9.47 19.07
N ARG A 14 -16.57 -8.42 18.52
CA ARG A 14 -16.79 -7.95 17.14
C ARG A 14 -15.51 -8.11 16.34
N TYR A 15 -15.36 -7.29 15.31
CA TYR A 15 -14.25 -7.38 14.38
C TYR A 15 -12.90 -7.33 15.12
N GLN A 16 -12.05 -8.33 14.88
CA GLN A 16 -10.69 -8.43 15.42
C GLN A 16 -10.57 -8.40 16.96
N GLY A 17 -11.63 -8.74 17.70
CA GLY A 17 -11.60 -8.77 19.17
C GLY A 17 -11.96 -7.44 19.83
N GLN A 18 -12.60 -6.53 19.09
CA GLN A 18 -13.32 -5.40 19.69
C GLN A 18 -14.46 -5.88 20.58
N TYR A 19 -14.81 -5.11 21.61
CA TYR A 19 -15.92 -5.41 22.50
C TYR A 19 -17.11 -4.50 22.18
N GLU A 20 -18.28 -5.04 21.84
CA GLU A 20 -19.49 -4.22 21.68
C GLU A 20 -19.96 -3.73 23.04
N ASP A 21 -20.02 -2.40 23.17
CA ASP A 21 -20.73 -1.72 24.24
C ASP A 21 -22.18 -1.50 23.78
N VAL A 22 -23.07 -2.40 24.22
CA VAL A 22 -24.47 -2.45 23.77
C VAL A 22 -25.28 -1.24 24.22
N GLU A 23 -24.87 -0.55 25.30
CA GLU A 23 -25.59 0.62 25.82
C GLU A 23 -25.48 1.81 24.86
N ILE A 24 -24.34 1.94 24.19
CA ILE A 24 -24.04 3.07 23.29
C ILE A 24 -23.89 2.65 21.82
N GLY A 25 -23.94 1.36 21.51
CA GLY A 25 -23.83 0.81 20.16
C GLY A 25 -22.44 1.00 19.51
N LEU A 26 -21.41 1.26 20.32
CA LEU A 26 -20.03 1.45 19.87
C LEU A 26 -19.16 0.24 20.19
N TYR A 27 -18.10 0.06 19.44
CA TYR A 27 -17.16 -1.04 19.65
C TYR A 27 -15.89 -0.52 20.33
N TYR A 28 -15.67 -0.93 21.58
CA TYR A 28 -14.46 -0.63 22.31
C TYR A 28 -13.27 -1.38 21.72
N ASN A 29 -12.29 -0.63 21.21
CA ASN A 29 -11.04 -1.12 20.65
C ASN A 29 -9.85 -0.56 21.44
N ARG A 30 -9.76 -0.98 22.71
CA ARG A 30 -8.73 -0.59 23.69
C ARG A 30 -8.56 0.93 23.83
N PHE A 31 -7.77 1.58 22.98
CA PHE A 31 -7.48 3.01 23.12
C PHE A 31 -8.57 3.92 22.52
N ARG A 32 -9.49 3.37 21.72
CA ARG A 32 -10.55 4.14 21.06
C ARG A 32 -11.86 3.35 20.92
N TYR A 33 -12.97 4.06 20.84
CA TYR A 33 -14.27 3.52 20.45
C TYR A 33 -14.48 3.68 18.95
N TYR A 34 -14.89 2.60 18.30
CA TYR A 34 -15.19 2.51 16.88
C TYR A 34 -16.71 2.54 16.67
N ASP A 35 -17.17 3.43 15.79
CA ASP A 35 -18.55 3.49 15.32
C ASP A 35 -18.70 2.54 14.12
N PRO A 36 -19.43 1.42 14.26
CA PRO A 36 -19.61 0.46 13.18
C PRO A 36 -20.53 0.95 12.05
N VAL A 37 -21.35 1.97 12.30
CA VAL A 37 -22.24 2.57 11.30
C VAL A 37 -21.45 3.54 10.43
N GLN A 38 -20.61 4.37 11.04
CA GLN A 38 -19.78 5.35 10.32
C GLN A 38 -18.49 4.76 9.76
N GLY A 39 -17.99 3.67 10.34
CA GLY A 39 -16.75 3.02 9.93
C GLY A 39 -15.47 3.72 10.44
N ASN A 40 -15.57 4.53 11.50
CA ASN A 40 -14.47 5.34 12.03
C ASN A 40 -14.41 5.28 13.56
N TYR A 41 -13.30 5.72 14.12
CA TYR A 41 -13.19 6.00 15.55
C TYR A 41 -13.91 7.31 15.92
N THR A 42 -14.51 7.34 17.10
CA THR A 42 -15.17 8.53 17.64
C THR A 42 -14.20 9.50 18.29
N GLN A 43 -13.02 9.03 18.73
CA GLN A 43 -11.95 9.86 19.27
C GLN A 43 -10.77 10.06 18.30
N ILE A 44 -10.08 11.19 18.46
CA ILE A 44 -8.78 11.45 17.85
C ILE A 44 -7.77 10.39 18.30
N ASP A 45 -6.93 9.91 17.38
CA ASP A 45 -5.82 9.02 17.69
C ASP A 45 -4.92 9.61 18.81
N PRO A 46 -4.78 8.94 19.97
CA PRO A 46 -3.95 9.42 21.08
C PRO A 46 -2.47 9.62 20.72
N ILE A 47 -1.97 8.93 19.70
CA ILE A 47 -0.59 9.10 19.19
C ILE A 47 -0.54 9.98 17.93
N GLY A 48 -1.66 10.63 17.60
CA GLY A 48 -1.79 11.57 16.49
C GLY A 48 -1.37 10.96 15.16
N LEU A 49 -0.54 11.69 14.41
CA LEU A 49 -0.08 11.25 13.08
C LEU A 49 0.89 10.07 13.12
N ALA A 50 1.39 9.66 14.30
CA ALA A 50 2.32 8.55 14.44
C ALA A 50 1.68 7.20 14.13
N GLY A 51 0.35 7.07 14.31
CA GLY A 51 -0.41 5.84 14.04
C GLY A 51 -0.49 5.47 12.56
N GLY A 52 -0.27 6.44 11.66
CA GLY A 52 -0.29 6.22 10.22
C GLY A 52 -1.69 5.97 9.65
N ASN A 53 -2.74 6.27 10.42
CA ASN A 53 -4.14 6.19 9.98
C ASN A 53 -4.39 7.21 8.84
N PRO A 54 -5.35 6.95 7.94
CA PRO A 54 -5.70 7.90 6.86
C PRO A 54 -6.05 9.30 7.36
N THR A 55 -6.75 9.38 8.49
CA THR A 55 -7.11 10.59 9.23
C THR A 55 -6.97 10.33 10.73
N LEU A 56 -7.11 11.36 11.56
CA LEU A 56 -7.06 11.23 13.02
C LEU A 56 -8.20 10.36 13.61
N TYR A 57 -9.26 10.13 12.83
CA TYR A 57 -10.44 9.34 13.23
C TYR A 57 -10.57 8.04 12.43
N ALA A 58 -9.84 7.89 11.34
CA ALA A 58 -10.01 6.73 10.46
C ALA A 58 -9.57 5.44 11.16
N TYR A 59 -10.29 4.35 10.85
CA TYR A 59 -9.95 3.01 11.31
C TYR A 59 -8.67 2.49 10.64
N VAL A 60 -8.75 2.13 9.36
CA VAL A 60 -7.60 1.71 8.54
C VAL A 60 -7.75 2.17 7.09
N SER A 61 -6.68 2.11 6.30
CA SER A 61 -6.71 2.50 4.88
C SER A 61 -7.52 1.52 4.01
N ASP A 62 -7.39 0.22 4.26
CA ASP A 62 -8.15 -0.83 3.54
C ASP A 62 -8.53 -1.93 4.55
N PRO A 63 -9.78 -1.98 5.03
CA PRO A 63 -10.22 -2.95 6.04
C PRO A 63 -10.20 -4.40 5.54
N SER A 64 -10.03 -4.63 4.24
CA SER A 64 -9.92 -5.99 3.69
C SER A 64 -8.58 -6.64 4.00
N ILE A 65 -7.54 -5.84 4.23
CA ILE A 65 -6.16 -6.31 4.38
C ILE A 65 -5.41 -5.62 5.53
N TRP A 66 -5.98 -4.60 6.17
CA TRP A 66 -5.42 -3.92 7.32
C TRP A 66 -6.34 -4.02 8.53
N ILE A 67 -5.69 -3.98 9.68
CA ILE A 67 -6.30 -4.12 10.99
C ILE A 67 -5.69 -3.08 11.94
N ASP A 68 -6.44 -2.58 12.91
CA ASP A 68 -5.89 -1.77 14.02
C ASP A 68 -6.21 -2.48 15.35
N PRO A 69 -5.33 -3.39 15.82
CA PRO A 69 -5.62 -4.25 16.97
C PRO A 69 -5.65 -3.51 18.32
N LEU A 70 -5.10 -2.30 18.34
CA LEU A 70 -5.00 -1.49 19.54
C LEU A 70 -5.88 -0.25 19.46
N GLY A 71 -6.31 0.17 18.27
CA GLY A 71 -6.83 1.52 18.11
C GLY A 71 -5.72 2.56 18.19
N LEU A 72 -4.53 2.26 17.69
CA LEU A 72 -3.40 3.18 17.65
C LEU A 72 -2.64 3.17 16.33
N SER A 73 -2.58 2.03 15.64
CA SER A 73 -1.75 1.94 14.43
C SER A 73 -2.27 0.88 13.48
N CYS A 74 -2.48 1.26 12.24
CA CYS A 74 -2.81 0.34 11.16
C CYS A 74 -1.68 -0.69 10.98
N LYS A 75 -2.03 -1.97 10.92
CA LYS A 75 -1.13 -3.08 10.58
C LYS A 75 -1.75 -3.93 9.50
N ARG A 76 -0.93 -4.37 8.52
CA ARG A 76 -1.31 -5.42 7.59
C ARG A 76 -0.97 -6.78 8.22
N PRO A 77 -1.94 -7.65 8.57
CA PRO A 77 -1.66 -8.96 9.13
C PRO A 77 -0.74 -9.76 8.20
N GLY A 78 0.27 -10.39 8.79
CA GLY A 78 1.27 -11.16 8.04
C GLY A 78 2.28 -10.34 7.25
N GLY A 79 2.17 -9.00 7.24
CA GLY A 79 3.09 -8.09 6.57
C GLY A 79 3.04 -8.14 5.03
N TYR A 80 3.77 -7.22 4.42
CA TYR A 80 3.94 -7.11 2.98
C TYR A 80 4.92 -8.16 2.45
N LYS A 81 4.50 -8.82 1.37
CA LYS A 81 5.24 -9.85 0.65
C LYS A 81 5.70 -9.34 -0.71
N THR A 82 6.63 -10.08 -1.31
CA THR A 82 7.05 -9.83 -2.70
C THR A 82 5.82 -9.87 -3.62
N ASN A 83 5.78 -8.93 -4.57
CA ASN A 83 4.69 -8.62 -5.50
C ASN A 83 3.48 -7.89 -4.92
N ASP A 84 3.45 -7.58 -3.62
CA ASP A 84 2.43 -6.69 -3.09
C ASP A 84 2.56 -5.28 -3.67
N VAL A 85 1.41 -4.67 -3.95
CA VAL A 85 1.27 -3.31 -4.47
C VAL A 85 0.53 -2.46 -3.44
N ASP A 86 1.12 -1.32 -3.08
CA ASP A 86 0.56 -0.35 -2.15
C ASP A 86 1.30 1.01 -2.28
N ALA A 87 0.89 2.01 -1.52
CA ALA A 87 1.61 3.26 -1.36
C ALA A 87 3.04 3.00 -0.82
N HIS A 88 4.02 3.69 -1.38
CA HIS A 88 5.44 3.50 -1.06
C HIS A 88 5.77 3.62 0.43
N LYS A 89 5.10 4.51 1.16
CA LYS A 89 5.23 4.65 2.63
C LYS A 89 4.97 3.33 3.38
N ASN A 90 4.02 2.52 2.90
CA ASN A 90 3.63 1.25 3.52
C ASN A 90 4.61 0.13 3.15
N LEU A 91 5.24 0.26 1.98
CA LEU A 91 6.23 -0.67 1.44
C LEU A 91 7.66 -0.36 1.90
N SER A 92 7.87 0.55 2.85
CA SER A 92 9.21 0.89 3.34
C SER A 92 9.96 -0.36 3.81
N PRO A 93 11.28 -0.47 3.56
CA PRO A 93 12.10 -1.57 4.07
C PRO A 93 12.05 -1.76 5.60
N GLN A 94 11.75 -0.70 6.33
CA GLN A 94 11.80 -0.64 7.80
C GLN A 94 10.45 -0.91 8.46
N LYS A 95 9.36 -1.06 7.67
CA LYS A 95 8.01 -1.19 8.21
C LYS A 95 7.24 -2.33 7.55
N ASN A 96 6.50 -3.07 8.37
CA ASN A 96 5.44 -3.98 7.95
C ASN A 96 5.83 -5.07 6.93
N ARG A 97 7.09 -5.51 6.85
CA ARG A 97 7.47 -6.62 5.96
C ARG A 97 7.13 -7.97 6.57
N ALA A 98 6.61 -8.87 5.75
CA ALA A 98 6.44 -10.27 6.12
C ALA A 98 7.82 -10.93 6.32
N PRO A 99 7.95 -11.93 7.22
CA PRO A 99 9.16 -12.75 7.30
C PRO A 99 9.55 -13.33 5.93
N GLY A 100 10.82 -13.22 5.54
CA GLY A 100 11.31 -13.65 4.22
C GLY A 100 11.15 -12.62 3.09
N HIS A 101 10.65 -11.43 3.40
CA HIS A 101 10.38 -10.35 2.43
C HIS A 101 10.98 -9.00 2.84
N ALA A 102 12.05 -9.03 3.63
CA ALA A 102 12.77 -7.83 4.07
C ALA A 102 13.86 -7.40 3.07
N ASN A 103 14.34 -6.17 3.22
CA ASN A 103 15.50 -5.68 2.47
C ASN A 103 16.82 -6.16 3.09
N LYS A 104 17.05 -7.47 3.06
CA LYS A 104 18.28 -8.11 3.54
C LYS A 104 18.73 -9.18 2.54
N SER A 105 20.02 -9.49 2.56
CA SER A 105 20.63 -10.45 1.62
C SER A 105 19.94 -11.82 1.65
N ALA A 106 19.62 -12.33 2.85
CA ALA A 106 18.90 -13.59 3.07
C ALA A 106 17.53 -13.64 2.36
N ASP A 107 16.89 -12.49 2.14
CA ASP A 107 15.57 -12.37 1.51
C ASP A 107 15.68 -11.87 0.05
N SER A 108 16.88 -11.90 -0.54
CA SER A 108 17.17 -11.38 -1.88
C SER A 108 16.91 -9.87 -2.04
N LEU A 109 17.10 -9.10 -0.96
CA LEU A 109 16.99 -7.63 -0.94
C LEU A 109 15.64 -7.13 -1.49
N VAL A 110 14.52 -7.42 -0.82
CA VAL A 110 13.19 -7.00 -1.32
C VAL A 110 12.99 -5.49 -1.19
N GLN A 111 12.92 -4.80 -2.31
CA GLN A 111 12.76 -3.34 -2.40
C GLN A 111 11.46 -2.96 -3.12
N SER A 112 10.97 -1.75 -2.82
CA SER A 112 9.81 -1.19 -3.54
C SER A 112 10.26 -0.53 -4.84
N HIS A 113 9.53 -0.76 -5.92
CA HIS A 113 9.77 -0.17 -7.23
C HIS A 113 8.52 0.58 -7.70
N HIS A 114 8.66 1.85 -8.08
CA HIS A 114 7.55 2.65 -8.64
C HIS A 114 7.24 2.26 -10.08
N PHE A 115 6.01 2.49 -10.53
CA PHE A 115 5.64 2.20 -11.92
C PHE A 115 6.37 3.14 -12.91
N ILE A 116 6.39 4.44 -12.60
CA ILE A 116 7.11 5.45 -13.36
C ILE A 116 8.29 5.93 -12.52
N GLN A 117 9.41 6.21 -13.18
CA GLN A 117 10.61 6.72 -12.54
C GLN A 117 10.44 8.17 -12.05
N GLN A 118 11.01 8.48 -10.88
CA GLN A 118 10.95 9.82 -10.30
C GLN A 118 11.51 10.90 -11.23
N GLU A 119 12.60 10.62 -11.94
CA GLU A 119 13.23 11.61 -12.81
C GLU A 119 12.34 11.98 -14.01
N TRP A 120 11.57 11.01 -14.53
CA TRP A 120 10.59 11.31 -15.57
C TRP A 120 9.50 12.26 -15.07
N VAL A 121 8.98 12.00 -13.86
CA VAL A 121 7.97 12.85 -13.20
C VAL A 121 8.51 14.27 -13.02
N ARG A 122 9.75 14.40 -12.53
CA ARG A 122 10.40 15.69 -12.28
C ARG A 122 10.53 16.55 -13.54
N GLN A 123 10.80 15.92 -14.69
CA GLN A 123 11.01 16.64 -15.95
C GLN A 123 9.71 16.94 -16.71
N ASN A 124 8.68 16.09 -16.57
CA ASN A 124 7.51 16.15 -17.44
C ASN A 124 6.21 16.60 -16.74
N LEU A 125 6.11 16.52 -15.42
CA LEU A 125 4.90 16.88 -14.68
C LEU A 125 5.08 18.23 -13.95
N LYS A 126 4.43 19.27 -14.47
CA LYS A 126 4.44 20.62 -13.86
C LYS A 126 3.90 20.57 -12.43
N GLY A 127 4.66 21.09 -11.47
CA GLY A 127 4.28 21.13 -10.06
C GLY A 127 4.58 19.85 -9.26
N ALA A 128 4.91 18.74 -9.92
CA ALA A 128 5.33 17.52 -9.25
C ALA A 128 6.85 17.48 -9.09
N SER A 129 7.36 17.99 -7.97
CA SER A 129 8.81 17.98 -7.69
C SER A 129 9.38 16.57 -7.45
N LYS A 130 8.54 15.63 -7.01
CA LYS A 130 8.91 14.24 -6.76
C LYS A 130 7.69 13.31 -6.71
N ILE A 131 7.95 12.05 -7.02
CA ILE A 131 7.11 10.94 -6.57
C ILE A 131 7.09 10.97 -5.04
N ASN A 132 5.91 11.15 -4.44
CA ASN A 132 5.77 11.30 -3.00
C ASN A 132 5.54 9.94 -2.30
N ARG A 133 5.57 9.94 -0.97
CA ARG A 133 5.38 8.73 -0.14
C ARG A 133 4.04 8.00 -0.34
N ASN A 134 3.02 8.67 -0.88
CA ASN A 134 1.71 8.09 -1.17
C ASN A 134 1.62 7.49 -2.58
N SER A 135 2.62 7.69 -3.43
CA SER A 135 2.63 7.10 -4.76
C SER A 135 2.70 5.57 -4.69
N PRO A 136 2.04 4.87 -5.62
CA PRO A 136 2.00 3.43 -5.64
C PRO A 136 3.34 2.83 -6.09
N ALA A 137 3.69 1.69 -5.51
CA ALA A 137 4.86 0.90 -5.84
C ALA A 137 4.55 -0.60 -5.67
N ILE A 138 5.44 -1.45 -6.18
CA ILE A 138 5.42 -2.90 -5.99
C ILE A 138 6.66 -3.38 -5.24
N LEU A 139 6.53 -4.40 -4.41
CA LEU A 139 7.68 -5.08 -3.83
C LEU A 139 8.28 -6.09 -4.79
N VAL A 140 9.58 -6.00 -5.06
CA VAL A 140 10.32 -6.90 -5.94
C VAL A 140 11.71 -7.18 -5.36
N ARG A 141 12.25 -8.38 -5.63
CA ARG A 141 13.61 -8.75 -5.22
C ARG A 141 14.63 -7.93 -6.02
N SER A 142 15.73 -7.51 -5.38
CA SER A 142 16.73 -6.62 -5.98
C SER A 142 18.15 -7.17 -6.05
N SER A 143 18.41 -8.38 -5.58
CA SER A 143 19.69 -9.04 -5.86
C SER A 143 19.96 -9.14 -7.36
N SER A 144 21.23 -9.33 -7.74
CA SER A 144 21.62 -9.40 -9.15
C SER A 144 20.77 -10.42 -9.91
N GLY A 145 20.32 -10.02 -11.10
CA GLY A 145 19.44 -10.83 -11.95
C GLY A 145 17.97 -10.92 -11.50
N GLN A 146 17.58 -10.29 -10.39
CA GLN A 146 16.18 -10.25 -9.95
C GLN A 146 15.40 -9.08 -10.57
N PRO A 147 14.05 -9.10 -10.54
CA PRO A 147 13.23 -8.15 -11.26
C PRO A 147 13.55 -6.68 -10.99
N HIS A 148 13.81 -6.26 -9.76
CA HIS A 148 14.12 -4.84 -9.48
C HIS A 148 15.40 -4.39 -10.20
N ALA A 149 16.46 -5.22 -10.16
CA ALA A 149 17.73 -4.93 -10.82
C ALA A 149 17.57 -4.93 -12.35
N GLN A 150 16.79 -5.86 -12.89
CA GLN A 150 16.50 -5.92 -14.33
C GLN A 150 15.68 -4.71 -14.81
N ILE A 151 14.63 -4.29 -14.09
CA ILE A 151 13.85 -3.10 -14.44
C ILE A 151 14.74 -1.86 -14.43
N SER A 152 15.53 -1.68 -13.37
CA SER A 152 16.45 -0.54 -13.25
C SER A 152 17.45 -0.51 -14.42
N ARG A 153 17.99 -1.67 -14.81
CA ARG A 153 18.88 -1.80 -15.97
C ARG A 153 18.19 -1.41 -17.27
N LEU A 154 16.98 -1.93 -17.54
CA LEU A 154 16.22 -1.62 -18.76
C LEU A 154 15.91 -0.13 -18.86
N GLN A 155 15.48 0.47 -17.74
CA GLN A 155 15.23 1.90 -17.65
C GLN A 155 16.50 2.70 -17.98
N ASN A 156 17.62 2.42 -17.32
CA ASN A 156 18.87 3.14 -17.56
C ASN A 156 19.36 3.03 -19.01
N LEU A 157 19.29 1.83 -19.61
CA LEU A 157 19.67 1.62 -21.02
C LEU A 157 18.81 2.45 -21.97
N ARG A 158 17.50 2.50 -21.74
CA ARG A 158 16.60 3.35 -22.54
C ARG A 158 16.90 4.82 -22.35
N ARG A 159 17.12 5.27 -21.10
CA ARG A 159 17.38 6.69 -20.80
C ARG A 159 18.67 7.19 -21.43
N ALA A 160 19.69 6.34 -21.53
CA ALA A 160 20.92 6.67 -22.25
C ALA A 160 20.67 7.02 -23.73
N ASN A 161 19.68 6.41 -24.37
CA ASN A 161 19.41 6.59 -25.80
C ASN A 161 18.34 7.65 -26.10
N SER A 162 17.29 7.73 -25.28
CA SER A 162 16.09 8.53 -25.59
C SER A 162 15.74 9.59 -24.55
N GLY A 163 16.51 9.68 -23.46
CA GLY A 163 16.22 10.61 -22.37
C GLY A 163 14.82 10.43 -21.76
N TYR A 164 14.19 11.55 -21.40
CA TYR A 164 12.89 11.59 -20.71
C TYR A 164 11.76 12.19 -21.55
N ASN A 165 12.01 12.45 -22.83
CA ASN A 165 11.12 13.18 -23.72
C ASN A 165 10.08 12.25 -24.34
N ASN A 166 9.04 11.88 -23.58
CA ASN A 166 7.89 11.15 -24.09
C ASN A 166 6.61 11.52 -23.32
N SER A 167 5.45 11.08 -23.80
CA SER A 167 4.18 11.32 -23.10
C SER A 167 3.99 10.35 -21.93
N LEU A 168 3.16 10.73 -20.95
CA LEU A 168 2.81 9.87 -19.82
C LEU A 168 2.26 8.50 -20.29
N LYS A 169 1.38 8.51 -21.29
CA LYS A 169 0.85 7.27 -21.90
C LYS A 169 1.95 6.39 -22.49
N SER A 170 2.93 6.99 -23.18
CA SER A 170 4.09 6.27 -23.71
C SER A 170 4.94 5.68 -22.57
N GLU A 171 5.20 6.48 -21.54
CA GLU A 171 5.97 6.05 -20.37
C GLU A 171 5.30 4.88 -19.64
N PHE A 172 3.97 4.90 -19.47
CA PHE A 172 3.21 3.79 -18.91
C PHE A 172 3.37 2.50 -19.73
N ASN A 173 3.25 2.60 -21.06
CA ASN A 173 3.39 1.44 -21.95
C ASN A 173 4.79 0.85 -21.92
N ILE A 174 5.81 1.71 -21.86
CA ILE A 174 7.20 1.29 -21.79
C ILE A 174 7.48 0.61 -20.45
N ALA A 175 7.10 1.24 -19.33
CA ALA A 175 7.25 0.68 -18.00
C ALA A 175 6.58 -0.70 -17.87
N TYR A 176 5.37 -0.84 -18.43
CA TYR A 176 4.68 -2.14 -18.48
C TYR A 176 5.54 -3.21 -19.17
N ARG A 177 6.10 -2.91 -20.35
CA ARG A 177 6.94 -3.85 -21.11
C ARG A 177 8.24 -4.19 -20.39
N GLU A 178 8.91 -3.19 -19.81
CA GLU A 178 10.16 -3.37 -19.05
C GLU A 178 9.92 -4.29 -17.84
N MET A 179 8.80 -4.11 -17.12
CA MET A 179 8.44 -4.97 -16.00
C MET A 179 8.09 -6.41 -16.43
N VAL A 180 7.41 -6.59 -17.58
CA VAL A 180 7.17 -7.92 -18.15
C VAL A 180 8.49 -8.61 -18.51
N GLN A 181 9.39 -7.87 -19.17
CA GLN A 181 10.71 -8.37 -19.56
C GLN A 181 11.56 -8.75 -18.34
N ALA A 182 11.42 -8.00 -17.25
CA ALA A 182 12.09 -8.28 -15.97
C ALA A 182 11.49 -9.47 -15.19
N GLY A 183 10.46 -10.14 -15.73
CA GLY A 183 9.85 -11.32 -15.11
C GLY A 183 8.78 -11.03 -14.05
N VAL A 184 8.28 -9.80 -13.93
CA VAL A 184 7.16 -9.50 -13.04
C VAL A 184 5.86 -10.05 -13.65
N SER A 185 5.03 -10.72 -12.85
CA SER A 185 3.76 -11.27 -13.32
C SER A 185 2.81 -10.17 -13.81
N LYS A 186 2.21 -10.38 -15.00
CA LYS A 186 1.26 -9.45 -15.63
C LYS A 186 0.12 -9.02 -14.69
N LYS A 187 -0.38 -9.93 -13.84
CA LYS A 187 -1.43 -9.63 -12.84
C LYS A 187 -1.00 -8.50 -11.90
N HIS A 188 0.23 -8.56 -11.40
CA HIS A 188 0.75 -7.55 -10.47
C HIS A 188 1.11 -6.25 -11.19
N ILE A 189 1.62 -6.33 -12.42
CA ILE A 189 1.88 -5.15 -13.25
C ILE A 189 0.58 -4.41 -13.56
N GLN A 190 -0.49 -5.12 -13.93
CA GLN A 190 -1.81 -4.53 -14.19
C GLN A 190 -2.38 -3.85 -12.93
N ARG A 191 -2.25 -4.49 -11.77
CA ARG A 191 -2.64 -3.89 -10.49
C ARG A 191 -1.85 -2.60 -10.22
N LEU A 192 -0.52 -2.64 -10.35
CA LEU A 192 0.33 -1.47 -10.14
C LEU A 192 0.03 -0.35 -11.15
N ALA A 193 -0.15 -0.68 -12.43
CA ALA A 193 -0.50 0.29 -13.46
C ALA A 193 -1.85 0.95 -13.18
N LYS A 194 -2.86 0.18 -12.73
CA LYS A 194 -4.17 0.72 -12.33
C LYS A 194 -4.04 1.72 -11.18
N GLU A 195 -3.31 1.38 -10.13
CA GLU A 195 -3.10 2.28 -8.99
C GLU A 195 -2.27 3.51 -9.38
N ALA A 196 -1.24 3.35 -10.21
CA ALA A 196 -0.45 4.45 -10.74
C ALA A 196 -1.31 5.40 -11.59
N TYR A 197 -2.18 4.86 -12.43
CA TYR A 197 -3.11 5.66 -13.24
C TYR A 197 -4.01 6.50 -12.35
N LYS A 198 -4.67 5.90 -11.35
CA LYS A 198 -5.50 6.63 -10.38
C LYS A 198 -4.73 7.76 -9.69
N TYR A 199 -3.49 7.47 -9.27
CA TYR A 199 -2.62 8.42 -8.60
C TYR A 199 -2.32 9.63 -9.49
N PHE A 200 -1.85 9.43 -10.73
CA PHE A 200 -1.51 10.53 -11.63
C PHE A 200 -2.75 11.27 -12.16
N ASN A 201 -3.87 10.57 -12.34
CA ASN A 201 -5.17 11.19 -12.66
C ASN A 201 -5.63 12.12 -11.53
N GLY A 202 -5.48 11.70 -10.27
CA GLY A 202 -5.80 12.54 -9.10
C GLY A 202 -4.91 13.78 -8.95
N LEU A 203 -3.77 13.83 -9.64
CA LEU A 203 -2.90 14.99 -9.72
C LEU A 203 -3.21 15.90 -10.94
N GLY A 204 -4.17 15.53 -11.78
CA GLY A 204 -4.53 16.28 -13.00
C GLY A 204 -3.55 16.10 -14.15
N HIS A 205 -2.83 14.96 -14.21
CA HIS A 205 -1.81 14.69 -15.22
C HIS A 205 -2.20 13.65 -16.27
N ILE A 206 -3.42 13.12 -16.20
CA ILE A 206 -4.00 12.17 -17.16
C ILE A 206 -5.34 12.70 -17.64
#